data_AF-A0A5E4KJ40-F1
#
_entry.id   AF-A0A5E4KJ40-F1
#
_cell.length_a   1.000
_cell.length_b   1.000
_cell.length_c   1.000
_cell.angle_alpha   90.00
_cell.angle_beta   90.00
_cell.angle_gamma   90.00
#
_symmetry.space_group_name_H-M   'P 1'
#
loop_
_entity.id
_entity.type
_entity.pdbx_description
1 polymer ?
#
loop_
_entity_poly.entity_id
_entity_poly.type
_entity_poly.pdbx_seq_one_letter_code
_entity_poly.pdbx_strand_id
1 'polypeptide(L)'
;MMAKKIKVLGTEIALSSQKKEDYISLTDIARYKNPEHPADVIKNWTRSKDTIEFLGLWERINNPGFKLVEFDHFRSQAGSNSFVLSPQKWIEATNAQGIISNSGKYGGTFAHKDIAFEFASWVSAEFKLYLIKEFQRLKEDENERLQLGWDIKRNLAKINYKIHTDAIKKHLIPGKISRNEENLIYATEADILNLALFGMTAKEWRNNNPTLEGNMRDYADVSQLVCLSNLENINALFIKEGIDKSKRLEKLNGIAIEQMTILTKETGLKRLK
;
A
#
# COMPACT_ATOMS: atom_id res chain seq x y z
N MET A 1 -2.42 -12.18 -9.27
CA MET A 1 -3.17 -11.04 -8.71
C MET A 1 -4.62 -11.46 -8.45
N MET A 2 -5.05 -11.62 -7.20
CA MET A 2 -6.49 -11.80 -6.91
C MET A 2 -7.17 -10.44 -7.07
N ALA A 3 -8.03 -10.29 -8.07
CA ALA A 3 -8.82 -9.08 -8.25
C ALA A 3 -9.80 -8.97 -7.06
N LYS A 4 -9.79 -7.82 -6.37
CA LYS A 4 -10.84 -7.51 -5.39
C LYS A 4 -12.16 -7.39 -6.14
N LYS A 5 -13.27 -7.73 -5.52
CA LYS A 5 -14.60 -7.62 -6.14
C LYS A 5 -15.51 -6.80 -5.26
N ILE A 6 -16.34 -5.97 -5.88
CA ILE A 6 -17.47 -5.30 -5.24
C ILE A 6 -18.77 -5.80 -5.88
N LYS A 7 -19.86 -5.77 -5.14
CA LYS A 7 -21.17 -6.21 -5.63
C LYS A 7 -22.06 -5.00 -5.84
N VAL A 8 -22.42 -4.72 -7.09
CA VAL A 8 -23.22 -3.56 -7.49
C VAL A 8 -24.50 -4.06 -8.13
N LEU A 9 -25.66 -3.82 -7.50
CA LEU A 9 -26.97 -4.26 -7.99
C LEU A 9 -27.02 -5.75 -8.37
N GLY A 10 -26.37 -6.61 -7.57
CA GLY A 10 -26.32 -8.05 -7.84
C GLY A 10 -25.17 -8.50 -8.74
N THR A 11 -24.51 -7.59 -9.46
CA THR A 11 -23.38 -7.88 -10.36
C THR A 11 -22.06 -7.78 -9.62
N GLU A 12 -21.20 -8.80 -9.76
CA GLU A 12 -19.82 -8.74 -9.26
C GLU A 12 -18.93 -7.95 -10.21
N ILE A 13 -18.31 -6.88 -9.72
CA ILE A 13 -17.40 -6.03 -10.49
C ILE A 13 -15.99 -6.23 -9.97
N ALA A 14 -15.10 -6.71 -10.84
CA ALA A 14 -13.69 -6.85 -10.49
C ALA A 14 -12.96 -5.49 -10.46
N LEU A 15 -12.08 -5.37 -9.47
CA LEU A 15 -11.18 -4.26 -9.23
C LEU A 15 -9.75 -4.75 -9.29
N SER A 16 -8.88 -3.97 -9.93
CA SER A 16 -7.46 -4.21 -10.04
C SER A 16 -6.72 -2.95 -9.64
N SER A 17 -5.84 -3.02 -8.65
CA SER A 17 -4.95 -1.90 -8.32
C SER A 17 -3.63 -2.08 -9.06
N GLN A 18 -3.31 -1.18 -10.00
CA GLN A 18 -2.05 -1.17 -10.73
C GLN A 18 -1.32 0.14 -10.48
N LYS A 19 -0.03 0.08 -10.11
CA LYS A 19 0.83 1.26 -9.88
C LYS A 19 0.21 2.32 -8.92
N LYS A 20 -0.52 1.88 -7.89
CA LYS A 20 -1.28 2.71 -6.92
C LYS A 20 -2.58 3.33 -7.43
N GLU A 21 -2.96 3.08 -8.68
CA GLU A 21 -4.25 3.50 -9.22
C GLU A 21 -5.25 2.34 -9.27
N ASP A 22 -6.52 2.64 -9.07
CA ASP A 22 -7.60 1.66 -9.11
C ASP A 22 -8.22 1.59 -10.50
N TYR A 23 -8.29 0.37 -11.02
CA TYR A 23 -8.96 0.03 -12.26
C TYR A 23 -10.19 -0.83 -11.98
N ILE A 24 -11.26 -0.56 -12.72
CA ILE A 24 -12.55 -1.24 -12.58
C ILE A 24 -12.85 -1.96 -13.90
N SER A 25 -13.38 -3.18 -13.80
CA SER A 25 -13.75 -4.00 -14.95
C SER A 25 -14.92 -3.37 -15.71
N LEU A 26 -14.64 -2.80 -16.89
CA LEU A 26 -15.67 -2.35 -17.82
C LEU A 26 -16.48 -3.55 -18.34
N THR A 27 -15.86 -4.71 -18.50
CA THR A 27 -16.55 -5.93 -18.95
C THR A 27 -17.63 -6.35 -17.96
N ASP A 28 -17.37 -6.29 -16.65
CA ASP A 28 -18.37 -6.66 -15.65
C ASP A 28 -19.47 -5.61 -15.52
N ILE A 29 -19.14 -4.32 -15.66
CA ILE A 29 -20.16 -3.25 -15.76
C ILE A 29 -21.02 -3.47 -17.01
N ALA A 30 -20.42 -3.81 -18.15
CA ALA A 30 -21.13 -4.07 -19.40
C ALA A 30 -22.07 -5.28 -19.31
N ARG A 31 -21.71 -6.31 -18.54
CA ARG A 31 -22.57 -7.49 -18.31
C ARG A 31 -23.90 -7.13 -17.64
N TYR A 32 -23.94 -6.08 -16.83
CA TYR A 32 -25.21 -5.58 -16.28
C TYR A 32 -26.18 -5.15 -17.39
N LYS A 33 -25.66 -4.57 -18.48
CA LYS A 33 -26.48 -4.11 -19.62
C LYS A 33 -26.76 -5.21 -20.63
N ASN A 34 -25.75 -6.01 -20.97
CA ASN A 34 -25.85 -7.12 -21.91
C ASN A 34 -24.94 -8.27 -21.46
N PRO A 35 -25.50 -9.29 -20.78
CA PRO A 35 -24.74 -10.44 -20.31
C PRO A 35 -24.10 -11.27 -21.43
N GLU A 36 -24.77 -11.39 -22.58
CA GLU A 36 -24.35 -12.22 -23.71
C GLU A 36 -23.18 -11.59 -24.48
N HIS A 37 -23.23 -10.27 -24.70
CA HIS A 37 -22.27 -9.55 -25.53
C HIS A 37 -21.74 -8.26 -24.85
N PRO A 38 -21.06 -8.37 -23.69
CA PRO A 38 -20.55 -7.20 -22.96
C PRO A 38 -19.48 -6.41 -23.74
N ALA A 39 -18.70 -7.09 -24.58
CA ALA A 39 -17.68 -6.42 -25.41
C ALA A 39 -18.30 -5.43 -26.40
N ASP A 40 -19.51 -5.71 -26.92
CA ASP A 40 -20.17 -4.83 -27.88
C ASP A 40 -20.77 -3.59 -27.20
N VAL A 41 -21.16 -3.70 -25.93
CA VAL A 41 -21.54 -2.54 -25.09
C VAL A 41 -20.36 -1.56 -24.98
N ILE A 42 -19.17 -2.07 -24.70
CA ILE A 42 -17.95 -1.25 -24.58
C ILE A 42 -17.60 -0.63 -25.94
N LYS A 43 -17.65 -1.41 -27.03
CA LYS A 43 -17.42 -0.89 -28.39
C LYS A 43 -18.41 0.21 -28.76
N ASN A 44 -19.69 0.07 -28.38
CA ASN A 44 -20.70 1.08 -28.69
C ASN A 44 -20.46 2.38 -27.92
N TRP A 45 -20.01 2.29 -26.67
CA TRP A 45 -19.62 3.45 -25.88
C TRP A 45 -18.44 4.20 -26.51
N THR A 46 -17.38 3.50 -26.93
CA THR A 46 -16.18 4.10 -27.55
C THR A 46 -16.41 4.66 -28.96
N ARG A 47 -17.62 4.62 -29.50
CA ARG A 47 -17.96 5.27 -30.80
C ARG A 47 -18.39 6.72 -30.63
N SER A 48 -18.86 7.10 -29.43
CA SER A 48 -19.32 8.44 -29.14
C SER A 48 -18.17 9.44 -29.20
N LYS A 49 -18.40 10.60 -29.82
CA LYS A 49 -17.44 11.70 -29.84
C LYS A 49 -17.12 12.18 -28.44
N ASP A 50 -18.13 12.32 -27.58
CA ASP A 50 -17.97 12.76 -26.19
C ASP A 50 -17.08 11.79 -25.40
N THR A 51 -17.26 10.49 -25.63
CA THR A 51 -16.42 9.45 -25.00
C THR A 51 -14.97 9.56 -25.47
N ILE A 52 -14.72 9.74 -26.77
CA ILE A 52 -13.36 9.91 -27.28
C ILE A 52 -12.70 11.18 -26.75
N GLU A 53 -13.44 12.28 -26.68
CA GLU A 53 -12.93 13.53 -26.11
C GLU A 53 -12.62 13.38 -24.62
N PHE A 54 -13.49 12.72 -23.85
CA PHE A 54 -13.25 12.44 -22.44
C PHE A 54 -12.02 11.54 -22.22
N LEU A 55 -11.91 10.43 -22.98
CA LEU A 55 -10.75 9.54 -22.91
C LEU A 55 -9.46 10.29 -23.27
N GLY A 56 -9.48 11.07 -24.36
CA GLY A 56 -8.32 11.86 -24.78
C GLY A 56 -7.92 12.92 -23.75
N LEU A 57 -8.89 13.59 -23.10
CA LEU A 57 -8.62 14.53 -22.02
C LEU A 57 -7.96 13.85 -20.83
N TRP A 58 -8.51 12.71 -20.40
CA TRP A 58 -7.96 11.95 -19.28
C TRP A 58 -6.51 11.52 -19.57
N GLU A 59 -6.23 11.02 -20.77
CA GLU A 59 -4.88 10.61 -21.18
C GLU A 59 -3.91 11.81 -21.25
N ARG A 60 -4.35 12.96 -21.77
CA ARG A 60 -3.50 14.17 -21.81
C ARG A 60 -3.06 14.64 -20.43
N ILE A 61 -3.91 14.47 -19.43
CA ILE A 61 -3.63 14.88 -18.06
C ILE A 61 -2.71 13.87 -17.36
N ASN A 62 -2.91 12.58 -17.60
CA ASN A 62 -2.33 11.52 -16.77
C ASN A 62 -1.26 10.66 -17.47
N ASN A 63 -1.10 10.77 -18.78
CA ASN A 63 -0.21 9.93 -19.58
C ASN A 63 0.76 10.77 -20.43
N PRO A 64 2.01 10.98 -19.95
CA PRO A 64 3.03 11.70 -20.70
C PRO A 64 3.42 11.07 -22.05
N GLY A 65 3.13 9.78 -22.24
CA GLY A 65 3.42 9.03 -23.46
C GLY A 65 2.25 8.97 -24.45
N PHE A 66 1.17 9.73 -24.21
CA PHE A 66 -0.03 9.71 -25.05
C PHE A 66 0.25 10.33 -26.43
N LYS A 67 -0.18 9.64 -27.49
CA LYS A 67 0.05 10.07 -28.86
C LYS A 67 -1.11 10.90 -29.41
N LEU A 68 -0.90 12.22 -29.41
CA LEU A 68 -1.92 13.21 -29.77
C LEU A 68 -2.38 13.14 -31.24
N VAL A 69 -1.49 12.81 -32.17
CA VAL A 69 -1.80 12.80 -33.61
C VAL A 69 -2.79 11.68 -33.93
N GLU A 70 -2.54 10.48 -33.41
CA GLU A 70 -3.40 9.31 -33.56
C GLU A 70 -4.74 9.52 -32.85
N PHE A 71 -4.71 10.19 -31.69
CA PHE A 71 -5.92 10.63 -31.00
C PHE A 71 -6.76 11.58 -31.87
N ASP A 72 -6.17 12.63 -32.43
CA ASP A 72 -6.90 13.60 -33.25
C ASP A 72 -7.51 12.94 -34.48
N HIS A 73 -6.85 11.94 -35.07
CA HIS A 73 -7.42 11.11 -36.13
C HIS A 73 -8.70 10.40 -35.68
N PHE A 74 -8.68 9.70 -34.53
CA PHE A 74 -9.89 9.06 -34.00
C PHE A 74 -10.99 10.05 -33.65
N ARG A 75 -10.63 11.17 -33.02
CA ARG A 75 -11.57 12.24 -32.66
C ARG A 75 -12.27 12.84 -33.88
N SER A 76 -11.56 12.98 -35.00
CA SER A 76 -12.12 13.50 -36.26
C SER A 76 -13.14 12.55 -36.90
N GLN A 77 -13.00 11.23 -36.69
CA GLN A 77 -13.86 10.20 -37.27
C GLN A 77 -15.03 9.80 -36.35
N ALA A 78 -14.89 10.07 -35.05
CA ALA A 78 -15.86 9.71 -34.03
C ALA A 78 -17.24 10.30 -34.32
N GLY A 79 -18.29 9.52 -34.05
CA GLY A 79 -19.68 9.87 -34.35
C GLY A 79 -20.14 9.56 -35.78
N SER A 80 -19.27 9.14 -36.70
CA SER A 80 -19.71 8.63 -38.01
C SER A 80 -20.26 7.19 -37.92
N ASN A 81 -21.24 6.86 -38.77
CA ASN A 81 -21.87 5.53 -38.76
C ASN A 81 -20.90 4.38 -39.03
N SER A 82 -19.83 4.64 -39.79
CA SER A 82 -18.79 3.66 -40.12
C SER A 82 -17.68 3.58 -39.06
N PHE A 83 -17.63 4.52 -38.10
CA PHE A 83 -16.59 4.52 -37.09
C PHE A 83 -16.77 3.38 -36.09
N VAL A 84 -15.72 2.57 -35.97
CA VAL A 84 -15.62 1.48 -34.99
C VAL A 84 -14.23 1.53 -34.37
N LEU A 85 -14.18 1.57 -33.04
CA LEU A 85 -12.95 1.61 -32.27
C LEU A 85 -13.05 0.64 -31.09
N SER A 86 -12.21 -0.40 -31.11
CA SER A 86 -12.07 -1.31 -29.97
C SER A 86 -11.13 -0.73 -28.92
N PRO A 87 -11.28 -1.09 -27.64
CA PRO A 87 -10.33 -0.73 -26.59
C PRO A 87 -8.88 -1.06 -26.94
N GLN A 88 -8.64 -2.23 -27.53
CA GLN A 88 -7.29 -2.65 -27.92
C GLN A 88 -6.71 -1.76 -29.02
N LYS A 89 -7.50 -1.42 -30.05
CA LYS A 89 -7.06 -0.50 -31.12
C LYS A 89 -6.76 0.90 -30.58
N TRP A 90 -7.57 1.39 -29.64
CA TRP A 90 -7.33 2.66 -28.95
C TRP A 90 -5.98 2.64 -28.22
N ILE A 91 -5.73 1.61 -27.41
CA ILE A 91 -4.49 1.44 -26.64
C ILE A 91 -3.27 1.39 -27.56
N GLU A 92 -3.28 0.52 -28.56
CA GLU A 92 -2.14 0.30 -29.46
C GLU A 92 -1.78 1.54 -30.28
N ALA A 93 -2.79 2.24 -30.80
CA ALA A 93 -2.56 3.42 -31.63
C ALA A 93 -2.17 4.67 -30.83
N THR A 94 -2.76 4.87 -29.64
CA THR A 94 -2.54 6.11 -28.87
C THR A 94 -1.58 5.98 -27.69
N ASN A 95 -1.11 4.76 -27.40
CA ASN A 95 -0.35 4.44 -26.19
C ASN A 95 -1.13 4.79 -24.89
N ALA A 96 -2.45 4.61 -24.91
CA ALA A 96 -3.33 4.90 -23.79
C ALA A 96 -3.02 4.01 -22.57
N GLN A 97 -3.11 4.60 -21.37
CA GLN A 97 -2.88 3.90 -20.10
C GLN A 97 -4.16 3.76 -19.28
N GLY A 98 -5.15 4.62 -19.50
CA GLY A 98 -6.40 4.67 -18.74
C GLY A 98 -7.33 3.49 -19.03
N ILE A 99 -7.12 2.76 -20.12
CA ILE A 99 -7.82 1.52 -20.44
C ILE A 99 -6.80 0.41 -20.61
N ILE A 100 -7.09 -0.76 -20.05
CA ILE A 100 -6.29 -1.98 -20.16
C ILE A 100 -7.19 -3.06 -20.71
N SER A 101 -6.78 -3.71 -21.80
CA SER A 101 -7.54 -4.79 -22.42
C SER A 101 -6.67 -6.02 -22.56
N ASN A 102 -7.02 -7.08 -21.83
CA ASN A 102 -6.33 -8.36 -21.91
C ASN A 102 -7.22 -9.39 -22.60
N SER A 103 -6.66 -10.14 -23.54
CA SER A 103 -7.34 -11.26 -24.22
C SER A 103 -7.14 -12.57 -23.45
N GLY A 104 -8.09 -13.51 -23.54
CA GLY A 104 -7.97 -14.87 -23.01
C GLY A 104 -9.02 -15.26 -21.96
N LYS A 105 -8.87 -16.46 -21.37
CA LYS A 105 -9.84 -17.09 -20.44
C LYS A 105 -10.11 -16.28 -19.15
N TYR A 106 -9.15 -15.46 -18.73
CA TYR A 106 -9.27 -14.49 -17.63
C TYR A 106 -9.11 -13.04 -18.11
N GLY A 107 -9.31 -12.83 -19.42
CA GLY A 107 -9.25 -11.53 -20.06
C GLY A 107 -10.43 -10.65 -19.72
N GLY A 108 -10.36 -9.39 -20.14
CA GLY A 108 -11.34 -8.37 -19.85
C GLY A 108 -10.79 -6.98 -20.13
N THR A 109 -11.70 -6.03 -20.26
CA THR A 109 -11.36 -4.61 -20.37
C THR A 109 -11.55 -3.95 -19.02
N PHE A 110 -10.49 -3.36 -18.51
CA PHE A 110 -10.46 -2.57 -17.28
C PHE A 110 -10.18 -1.12 -17.64
N ALA A 111 -10.67 -0.19 -16.85
CA ALA A 111 -10.31 1.21 -16.98
C ALA A 111 -10.08 1.85 -15.63
N HIS A 112 -9.30 2.92 -15.62
CA HIS A 112 -9.12 3.77 -14.45
C HIS A 112 -10.48 4.16 -13.86
N LYS A 113 -10.58 4.29 -12.53
CA LYS A 113 -11.84 4.57 -11.81
C LYS A 113 -12.66 5.71 -12.44
N ASP A 114 -12.04 6.82 -12.83
CA ASP A 114 -12.74 7.97 -13.44
C ASP A 114 -13.40 7.58 -14.77
N ILE A 115 -12.66 6.86 -15.62
CA ILE A 115 -13.13 6.36 -16.91
C ILE A 115 -14.23 5.31 -16.71
N ALA A 116 -14.09 4.44 -15.72
CA ALA A 116 -15.10 3.45 -15.41
C ALA A 116 -16.39 4.08 -14.84
N PHE A 117 -16.29 5.14 -14.03
CA PHE A 117 -17.47 5.89 -13.59
C PHE A 117 -18.17 6.61 -14.73
N GLU A 118 -17.42 7.09 -15.71
CA GLU A 118 -18.00 7.67 -16.93
C GLU A 118 -18.70 6.60 -17.78
N PHE A 119 -18.08 5.43 -17.95
CA PHE A 119 -18.74 4.30 -18.62
C PHE A 119 -20.03 3.88 -17.89
N ALA A 120 -19.98 3.78 -16.56
CA ALA A 120 -21.15 3.46 -15.76
C ALA A 120 -22.27 4.51 -15.93
N SER A 121 -21.90 5.80 -16.06
CA SER A 121 -22.83 6.89 -16.36
C SER A 121 -23.56 6.68 -17.69
N TRP A 122 -22.82 6.26 -18.72
CA TRP A 122 -23.38 5.94 -20.03
C TRP A 122 -24.28 4.69 -20.00
N VAL A 123 -23.93 3.70 -19.17
CA VAL A 123 -24.72 2.46 -19.02
C VAL A 123 -26.05 2.72 -18.30
N SER A 124 -26.01 3.37 -17.13
CA SER A 124 -27.18 3.72 -16.32
C SER A 124 -26.80 4.66 -15.17
N ALA A 125 -27.59 5.74 -14.98
CA ALA A 125 -27.44 6.65 -13.84
C ALA A 125 -27.61 5.93 -12.48
N GLU A 126 -28.55 4.98 -12.39
CA GLU A 126 -28.75 4.16 -11.19
C GLU A 126 -27.51 3.33 -10.90
N PHE A 127 -27.02 2.59 -11.90
CA PHE A 127 -25.85 1.73 -11.73
C PHE A 127 -24.62 2.54 -11.30
N LYS A 128 -24.40 3.71 -11.90
CA LYS A 128 -23.33 4.64 -11.52
C LYS A 128 -23.39 5.00 -10.03
N LEU A 129 -24.57 5.39 -9.52
CA LEU A 129 -24.72 5.80 -8.12
C LEU A 129 -24.39 4.66 -7.15
N TYR A 130 -24.86 3.44 -7.43
CA TYR A 130 -24.51 2.28 -6.61
C TYR A 130 -23.03 1.91 -6.74
N LEU A 131 -22.44 1.99 -7.94
CA LEU A 131 -21.01 1.74 -8.14
C LEU A 131 -20.15 2.72 -7.33
N ILE A 132 -20.50 4.01 -7.33
CA ILE A 132 -19.80 5.03 -6.54
C ILE A 132 -19.90 4.70 -5.05
N LYS A 133 -21.10 4.39 -4.54
CA LYS A 133 -21.28 4.06 -3.12
C LYS A 133 -20.50 2.82 -2.70
N GLU A 134 -20.55 1.75 -3.48
CA GLU A 134 -19.85 0.50 -3.15
C GLU A 134 -18.33 0.66 -3.26
N PHE A 135 -17.85 1.46 -4.21
CA PHE A 135 -16.43 1.80 -4.31
C PHE A 135 -15.96 2.67 -3.14
N GLN A 136 -16.74 3.67 -2.73
CA GLN A 136 -16.45 4.50 -1.56
C GLN A 136 -16.40 3.67 -0.28
N ARG A 137 -17.41 2.82 -0.03
CA ARG A 137 -17.43 1.92 1.13
C ARG A 137 -16.19 1.04 1.18
N LEU A 138 -15.77 0.47 0.04
CA LEU A 138 -14.55 -0.33 -0.02
C LEU A 138 -13.32 0.48 0.38
N LYS A 139 -13.22 1.74 -0.05
CA LYS A 139 -12.07 2.60 0.26
C LYS A 139 -12.06 3.05 1.73
N GLU A 140 -13.23 3.27 2.30
CA GLU A 140 -13.39 3.53 3.74
C GLU A 140 -12.94 2.32 4.56
N ASP A 141 -13.44 1.12 4.25
CA ASP A 141 -13.03 -0.14 4.91
C ASP A 141 -11.52 -0.39 4.80
N GLU A 142 -10.92 -0.11 3.64
CA GLU A 142 -9.47 -0.21 3.43
C GLU A 142 -8.70 0.76 4.34
N ASN A 143 -9.17 2.00 4.45
CA ASN A 143 -8.53 3.01 5.26
C ASN A 143 -8.67 2.72 6.76
N GLU A 144 -9.85 2.30 7.22
CA GLU A 144 -10.08 1.90 8.61
C GLU A 144 -9.18 0.74 9.03
N ARG A 145 -9.03 -0.28 8.17
CA ARG A 145 -8.12 -1.41 8.44
C ARG A 145 -6.66 -0.96 8.53
N LEU A 146 -6.25 -0.01 7.68
CA LEU A 146 -4.90 0.56 7.74
C LEU A 146 -4.68 1.34 9.05
N GLN A 147 -5.67 2.14 9.48
CA GLN A 147 -5.63 2.88 10.73
C GLN A 147 -5.59 1.95 11.95
N LEU A 148 -6.49 0.95 12.02
CA LEU A 148 -6.50 -0.06 13.08
C LEU A 148 -5.17 -0.81 13.15
N GLY A 149 -4.61 -1.21 12.01
CA GLY A 149 -3.29 -1.85 11.95
C GLY A 149 -2.17 -0.94 12.47
N TRP A 150 -2.26 0.37 12.24
CA TRP A 150 -1.30 1.36 12.75
C TRP A 150 -1.45 1.59 14.26
N ASP A 151 -2.68 1.71 14.75
CA ASP A 151 -2.98 1.90 16.17
C ASP A 151 -2.57 0.68 17.01
N ILE A 152 -2.84 -0.53 16.53
CA ILE A 152 -2.38 -1.77 17.17
C ILE A 152 -0.86 -1.77 17.30
N LYS A 153 -0.13 -1.40 16.23
CA LYS A 153 1.33 -1.33 16.26
C LYS A 153 1.83 -0.31 17.28
N ARG A 154 1.22 0.88 17.34
CA ARG A 154 1.60 1.93 18.30
C ARG A 154 1.33 1.51 19.75
N ASN A 155 0.18 0.89 20.00
CA ASN A 155 -0.19 0.42 21.33
C ASN A 155 0.72 -0.71 21.80
N LEU A 156 1.05 -1.66 20.93
CA LEU A 156 2.00 -2.73 21.22
C LEU A 156 3.39 -2.17 21.58
N ALA A 157 3.90 -1.22 20.80
CA ALA A 157 5.18 -0.57 21.08
C ALA A 157 5.19 0.16 22.43
N LYS A 158 4.11 0.90 22.76
CA LYS A 158 3.98 1.57 24.07
C LYS A 158 3.97 0.58 25.25
N ILE A 159 3.24 -0.53 25.10
CA ILE A 159 3.16 -1.58 26.14
C ILE A 159 4.55 -2.21 26.34
N ASN A 160 5.26 -2.53 25.26
CA ASN A 160 6.58 -3.16 25.31
C ASN A 160 7.63 -2.24 25.95
N TYR A 161 7.63 -0.96 25.59
CA TYR A 161 8.48 0.05 26.23
C TYR A 161 8.23 0.13 27.74
N LYS A 162 6.97 0.07 28.18
CA LYS A 162 6.62 0.06 29.61
C LYS A 162 7.12 -1.20 30.32
N ILE A 163 6.95 -2.37 29.71
CA ILE A 163 7.44 -3.65 30.27
C ILE A 163 8.96 -3.62 30.45
N HIS A 164 9.68 -3.10 29.44
CA HIS A 164 11.13 -2.97 29.47
C HIS A 164 11.61 -1.99 30.53
N THR A 165 11.06 -0.77 30.56
CA THR A 165 11.40 0.24 31.55
C THR A 165 11.08 -0.20 32.98
N ASP A 166 9.95 -0.89 33.19
CA ASP A 166 9.59 -1.46 34.50
C ASP A 166 10.61 -2.53 34.96
N ALA A 167 11.14 -3.35 34.04
CA ALA A 167 12.17 -4.34 34.36
C ALA A 167 13.50 -3.66 34.75
N ILE A 168 13.93 -2.64 34.01
CA ILE A 168 15.12 -1.83 34.36
C ILE A 168 14.94 -1.24 35.76
N LYS A 169 13.80 -0.58 36.01
CA LYS A 169 13.52 0.07 37.29
C LYS A 169 13.54 -0.89 38.47
N LYS A 170 13.00 -2.11 38.30
CA LYS A 170 12.89 -3.08 39.40
C LYS A 170 14.18 -3.85 39.67
N HIS A 171 14.97 -4.12 38.64
CA HIS A 171 16.08 -5.08 38.73
C HIS A 171 17.46 -4.46 38.53
N LEU A 172 17.56 -3.31 37.87
CA LEU A 172 18.83 -2.66 37.54
C LEU A 172 19.07 -1.35 38.30
N ILE A 173 18.02 -0.67 38.76
CA ILE A 173 18.13 0.60 39.49
C ILE A 173 18.17 0.35 41.01
N PRO A 174 19.29 0.64 41.71
CA PRO A 174 19.36 0.56 43.16
C PRO A 174 18.53 1.68 43.82
N GLY A 175 17.94 1.42 44.99
CA GLY A 175 16.96 2.32 45.62
C GLY A 175 17.45 3.70 46.10
N LYS A 176 18.75 4.02 46.01
CA LYS A 176 19.34 5.29 46.43
C LYS A 176 20.37 5.82 45.42
N ILE A 177 19.99 6.00 44.17
CA ILE A 177 20.84 6.66 43.16
C ILE A 177 20.29 8.02 42.76
N SER A 178 21.15 8.89 42.25
CA SER A 178 20.76 10.19 41.71
C SER A 178 20.00 10.04 40.38
N ARG A 179 19.18 11.04 40.04
CA ARG A 179 18.42 11.05 38.78
C ARG A 179 19.31 11.02 37.52
N ASN A 180 20.54 11.51 37.63
CA ASN A 180 21.52 11.46 36.53
C ASN A 180 22.05 10.03 36.31
N GLU A 181 22.32 9.30 37.38
CA GLU A 181 22.74 7.90 37.32
C GLU A 181 21.60 7.00 36.81
N GLU A 182 20.37 7.29 37.20
CA GLU A 182 19.18 6.60 36.70
C GLU A 182 19.04 6.76 35.18
N ASN A 183 19.16 8.00 34.67
CA ASN A 183 19.14 8.28 33.24
C ASN A 183 20.28 7.57 32.48
N LEU A 184 21.46 7.47 33.09
CA LEU A 184 22.59 6.76 32.49
C LEU A 184 22.28 5.27 32.33
N ILE A 185 21.65 4.63 33.31
CA ILE A 185 21.25 3.22 33.23
C ILE A 185 20.22 3.01 32.11
N TYR A 186 19.19 3.86 32.02
CA TYR A 186 18.20 3.76 30.94
C TYR A 186 18.83 3.95 29.55
N ALA A 187 19.69 4.96 29.38
CA ALA A 187 20.39 5.19 28.11
C ALA A 187 21.29 3.99 27.74
N THR A 188 21.98 3.46 28.74
CA THR A 188 22.87 2.31 28.60
C THR A 188 22.13 1.05 28.17
N GLU A 189 20.93 0.80 28.68
CA GLU A 189 20.07 -0.32 28.28
C GLU A 189 19.41 -0.12 26.92
N ALA A 190 19.06 1.12 26.57
CA ALA A 190 18.59 1.46 25.23
C ALA A 190 19.68 1.22 24.17
N ASP A 191 20.95 1.52 24.49
CA ASP A 191 22.07 1.27 23.59
C ASP A 191 22.35 -0.22 23.37
N ILE A 192 22.05 -1.13 24.31
CA ILE A 192 22.14 -2.57 24.07
C ILE A 192 21.22 -2.97 22.91
N LEU A 193 19.98 -2.46 22.93
CA LEU A 193 19.00 -2.75 21.89
C LEU A 193 19.41 -2.14 20.55
N ASN A 194 19.94 -0.92 20.57
CA ASN A 194 20.43 -0.25 19.38
C ASN A 194 21.63 -1.00 18.77
N LEU A 195 22.57 -1.45 19.60
CA LEU A 195 23.71 -2.27 19.17
C LEU A 195 23.25 -3.63 18.64
N ALA A 196 22.28 -4.28 19.28
CA ALA A 196 21.76 -5.58 18.86
C ALA A 196 21.11 -5.53 17.46
N LEU A 197 20.41 -4.44 17.13
CA LEU A 197 19.67 -4.32 15.87
C LEU A 197 20.40 -3.55 14.78
N PHE A 198 21.00 -2.41 15.11
CA PHE A 198 21.59 -1.47 14.16
C PHE A 198 23.13 -1.50 14.15
N GLY A 199 23.76 -2.20 15.10
CA GLY A 199 25.21 -2.29 15.21
C GLY A 199 25.90 -1.00 15.64
N MET A 200 25.16 -0.01 16.16
CA MET A 200 25.71 1.27 16.63
C MET A 200 24.91 1.82 17.81
N THR A 201 25.57 2.64 18.62
CA THR A 201 24.96 3.39 19.72
C THR A 201 24.24 4.65 19.23
N ALA A 202 23.37 5.22 20.07
CA ALA A 202 22.71 6.48 19.75
C ALA A 202 23.71 7.64 19.54
N LYS A 203 24.85 7.62 20.25
CA LYS A 203 25.91 8.62 20.10
C LYS A 203 26.62 8.50 18.76
N GLU A 204 27.00 7.28 18.36
CA GLU A 204 27.64 7.02 17.06
C GLU A 204 26.72 7.40 15.90
N TRP A 205 25.42 7.09 16.01
CA TRP A 205 24.46 7.48 14.99
C TRP A 205 24.36 9.01 14.83
N ARG A 206 24.29 9.77 15.93
CA ARG A 206 24.27 11.25 15.87
C ARG A 206 25.54 11.82 15.23
N ASN A 207 26.70 11.24 15.58
CA ASN A 207 27.97 11.67 15.00
C ASN A 207 28.03 11.41 13.48
N ASN A 208 27.45 10.29 13.02
CA ASN A 208 27.40 9.93 11.61
C ASN A 208 26.31 10.70 10.83
N ASN A 209 25.34 11.31 11.51
CA ASN A 209 24.20 11.99 10.90
C ASN A 209 24.00 13.41 11.48
N PRO A 210 24.99 14.33 11.33
CA PRO A 210 24.95 15.65 11.95
C PRO A 210 23.86 16.58 11.40
N THR A 211 23.31 16.29 10.21
CA THR A 211 22.28 17.08 9.55
C THR A 211 20.86 16.54 9.75
N LEU A 212 20.71 15.36 10.37
CA LEU A 212 19.41 14.75 10.62
C LEU A 212 18.93 15.09 12.02
N GLU A 213 17.68 15.57 12.12
CA GLU A 213 17.03 15.82 13.41
C GLU A 213 16.40 14.54 13.97
N GLY A 214 16.46 14.33 15.28
CA GLY A 214 15.83 13.19 15.95
C GLY A 214 16.80 12.09 16.40
N ASN A 215 16.34 10.84 16.38
CA ASN A 215 17.09 9.66 16.80
C ASN A 215 17.04 8.58 15.70
N MET A 216 17.98 7.64 15.72
CA MET A 216 18.06 6.53 14.77
C MET A 216 16.77 5.73 14.62
N ARG A 217 15.98 5.62 15.70
CA ARG A 217 14.70 4.91 15.70
C ARG A 217 13.64 5.62 14.85
N ASP A 218 13.73 6.93 14.67
CA ASP A 218 12.81 7.71 13.82
C ASP A 218 13.03 7.45 12.33
N TYR A 219 14.22 6.96 11.98
CA TYR A 219 14.63 6.60 10.62
C TYR A 219 14.61 5.08 10.37
N ALA A 220 14.14 4.30 11.34
CA ALA A 220 14.03 2.85 11.21
C ALA A 220 12.82 2.44 10.37
N ASP A 221 12.96 1.39 9.57
CA ASP A 221 11.84 0.83 8.82
C ASP A 221 10.86 0.06 9.73
N VAL A 222 9.69 -0.28 9.18
CA VAL A 222 8.62 -0.96 9.95
C VAL A 222 9.08 -2.31 10.52
N SER A 223 9.91 -3.05 9.79
CA SER A 223 10.42 -4.36 10.24
C SER A 223 11.41 -4.18 11.39
N GLN A 224 12.29 -3.18 11.28
CA GLN A 224 13.23 -2.82 12.34
C GLN A 224 12.50 -2.37 13.62
N LEU A 225 11.46 -1.55 13.51
CA LEU A 225 10.65 -1.14 14.66
C LEU A 225 9.93 -2.31 15.34
N VAL A 226 9.41 -3.28 14.56
CA VAL A 226 8.80 -4.50 15.10
C VAL A 226 9.84 -5.36 15.81
N CYS A 227 11.00 -5.58 15.19
CA CYS A 227 12.09 -6.32 15.80
C CYS A 227 12.53 -5.66 17.12
N LEU A 228 12.73 -4.35 17.12
CA LEU A 228 13.13 -3.58 18.30
C LEU A 228 12.13 -3.73 19.46
N SER A 229 10.85 -3.61 19.16
CA SER A 229 9.75 -3.78 20.12
C SER A 229 9.74 -5.19 20.74
N ASN A 230 10.11 -6.20 19.97
CA ASN A 230 10.24 -7.56 20.49
C ASN A 230 11.52 -7.74 21.33
N LEU A 231 12.64 -7.17 20.90
CA LEU A 231 13.90 -7.17 21.66
C LEU A 231 13.73 -6.47 23.02
N GLU A 232 12.92 -5.42 23.12
CA GLU A 232 12.56 -4.75 24.38
C GLU A 232 11.92 -5.75 25.38
N ASN A 233 10.96 -6.55 24.93
CA ASN A 233 10.32 -7.58 25.76
C ASN A 233 11.28 -8.68 26.18
N ILE A 234 12.09 -9.19 25.25
CA ILE A 234 13.05 -10.26 25.53
C ILE A 234 14.14 -9.76 26.48
N ASN A 235 14.62 -8.53 26.28
CA ASN A 235 15.60 -7.94 27.18
C ASN A 235 15.02 -7.74 28.59
N ALA A 236 13.73 -7.36 28.70
CA ALA A 236 13.04 -7.27 29.99
C ALA A 236 13.02 -8.62 30.73
N LEU A 237 12.82 -9.73 30.01
CA LEU A 237 12.91 -11.08 30.57
C LEU A 237 14.33 -11.41 31.02
N PHE A 238 15.34 -11.16 30.18
CA PHE A 238 16.73 -11.42 30.52
C PHE A 238 17.21 -10.60 31.73
N ILE A 239 16.72 -9.37 31.89
CA ILE A 239 16.96 -8.54 33.07
C ILE A 239 16.38 -9.20 34.32
N LYS A 240 15.15 -9.73 34.26
CA LYS A 240 14.53 -10.44 35.39
C LYS A 240 15.28 -11.71 35.76
N GLU A 241 15.82 -12.41 34.76
CA GLU A 241 16.64 -13.62 34.94
C GLU A 241 18.07 -13.31 35.42
N GLY A 242 18.44 -12.04 35.56
CA GLY A 242 19.77 -11.63 36.04
C GLY A 242 20.90 -11.92 35.04
N ILE A 243 20.60 -12.02 33.75
CA ILE A 243 21.62 -12.29 32.73
C ILE A 243 22.53 -11.06 32.56
N ASP A 244 23.84 -11.30 32.57
CA ASP A 244 24.86 -10.27 32.34
C ASP A 244 24.66 -9.52 31.03
N LYS A 245 24.93 -8.22 31.07
CA LYS A 245 24.73 -7.28 29.96
C LYS A 245 25.37 -7.72 28.64
N SER A 246 26.60 -8.21 28.69
CA SER A 246 27.34 -8.67 27.49
C SER A 246 26.68 -9.90 26.86
N LYS A 247 26.26 -10.87 27.69
CA LYS A 247 25.55 -12.07 27.22
C LYS A 247 24.17 -11.73 26.67
N ARG A 248 23.48 -10.75 27.26
CA ARG A 248 22.20 -10.25 26.74
C ARG A 248 22.37 -9.66 25.34
N LEU A 249 23.38 -8.81 25.13
CA LEU A 249 23.65 -8.22 23.82
C LEU A 249 23.87 -9.28 22.74
N GLU A 250 24.70 -10.29 23.01
CA GLU A 250 24.98 -11.37 22.05
C GLU A 250 23.70 -12.15 21.69
N LYS A 251 22.92 -12.56 22.69
CA LYS A 251 21.64 -13.25 22.47
C LYS A 251 20.63 -12.39 21.71
N LEU A 252 20.50 -11.13 22.09
CA LEU A 252 19.58 -10.19 21.44
C LEU A 252 19.98 -9.93 19.99
N ASN A 253 21.27 -9.83 19.68
CA ASN A 253 21.76 -9.68 18.31
C ASN A 253 21.46 -10.92 17.45
N GLY A 254 21.70 -12.13 17.98
CA GLY A 254 21.34 -13.36 17.27
C GLY A 254 19.84 -13.44 16.94
N ILE A 255 18.98 -13.10 17.91
CA ILE A 255 17.53 -13.03 17.73
C ILE A 255 17.13 -11.95 16.72
N ALA A 256 17.79 -10.79 16.76
CA ALA A 256 17.54 -9.68 15.83
C ALA A 256 17.83 -10.09 14.38
N ILE A 257 18.96 -10.78 14.15
CA ILE A 257 19.35 -11.28 12.82
C ILE A 257 18.31 -12.27 12.29
N GLU A 258 17.87 -13.21 13.14
CA GLU A 258 16.87 -14.20 12.76
C GLU A 258 15.53 -13.54 12.38
N GLN A 259 15.03 -12.61 13.22
CA GLN A 259 13.78 -11.91 12.98
C GLN A 259 13.85 -11.03 11.74
N MET A 260 14.92 -10.27 11.55
CA MET A 260 15.09 -9.44 10.37
C MET A 260 15.20 -10.27 9.11
N THR A 261 15.83 -11.45 9.16
CA THR A 261 15.86 -12.38 8.01
C THR A 261 14.46 -12.84 7.61
N ILE A 262 13.58 -13.13 8.58
CA ILE A 262 12.20 -13.54 8.32
C ILE A 262 11.37 -12.36 7.78
N LEU A 263 11.42 -11.21 8.45
CA LEU A 263 10.63 -10.02 8.11
C LEU A 263 11.01 -9.44 6.74
N THR A 264 12.29 -9.50 6.36
CA THR A 264 12.76 -9.04 5.04
C THR A 264 12.41 -10.02 3.93
N LYS A 265 12.42 -11.34 4.19
CA LYS A 265 11.94 -12.35 3.23
C LYS A 265 10.43 -12.21 2.94
N GLU A 266 9.60 -11.98 3.96
CA GLU A 266 8.16 -11.75 3.76
C GLU A 266 7.84 -10.46 3.00
N THR A 267 8.60 -9.38 3.24
CA THR A 267 8.43 -8.12 2.50
C THR A 267 8.91 -8.23 1.04
N GLY A 268 9.94 -9.03 0.77
CA GLY A 268 10.35 -9.41 -0.59
C GLY A 268 9.30 -10.24 -1.33
N LEU A 269 8.66 -11.20 -0.64
CA LEU A 269 7.55 -12.00 -1.18
C LEU A 269 6.29 -11.17 -1.47
N LYS A 270 6.03 -10.11 -0.69
CA LYS A 270 4.93 -9.15 -0.97
C LYS A 270 5.22 -8.20 -2.14
N ARG A 271 6.48 -8.01 -2.54
CA ARG A 271 6.88 -7.23 -3.72
C ARG A 271 6.90 -8.05 -5.03
N LEU A 272 6.71 -9.36 -4.97
CA LEU A 272 6.70 -10.28 -6.12
C LEU A 272 5.33 -10.95 -6.37
N LYS A 273 4.21 -10.26 -6.15
CA LYS A 273 2.86 -10.78 -6.49
C LYS A 273 1.97 -9.79 -7.22
#